data_AF-A0AAU2YM26-F1
#
_entry.id   AF-A0AAU2YM26-F1
#
_cell.length_a   1.000
_cell.length_b   1.000
_cell.length_c   1.000
_cell.angle_alpha   90.00
_cell.angle_beta   90.00
_cell.angle_gamma   90.00
#
_symmetry.space_group_name_H-M   'P 1'
#
loop_
_entity.id
_entity.type
_entity.pdbx_description
1 polymer ?
#
loop_
_entity_poly.entity_id
_entity_poly.type
_entity_poly.pdbx_seq_one_letter_code
_entity_poly.pdbx_strand_id
1 'polypeptide(L)'
;MPAFRDFNFKLLVIEQLMYTDETLTPAFRIADCLKAKGIDDPQDYAYENDLAHTVLAEARAHFETLEISTELLATVEELTLDGGLEVYQECSPVWDGEDDLYDVGSLDDLDLLPNLRLISGLDDCGMGAAFDHEVLAARGIATD
;
A
#
# COMPACT_ATOMS: atom_id res chain seq x y z
N MET A 1 -6.79 8.45 17.02
CA MET A 1 -5.71 7.98 16.13
C MET A 1 -6.11 8.31 14.71
N PRO A 2 -5.16 8.59 13.82
CA PRO A 2 -5.43 8.79 12.39
C PRO A 2 -6.25 7.63 11.84
N ALA A 3 -7.25 7.93 11.03
CA ALA A 3 -8.09 6.92 10.40
C ALA A 3 -8.05 7.15 8.89
N PHE A 4 -7.52 6.17 8.17
CA PHE A 4 -7.51 6.15 6.73
C PHE A 4 -8.93 5.90 6.20
N ARG A 5 -9.33 6.64 5.18
CA ARG A 5 -10.60 6.46 4.46
C ARG A 5 -10.46 5.48 3.33
N ASP A 6 -9.29 5.45 2.70
CA ASP A 6 -8.96 4.59 1.58
C ASP A 6 -7.93 3.52 2.00
N PHE A 7 -8.28 2.26 1.78
CA PHE A 7 -7.41 1.14 2.13
C PHE A 7 -6.15 1.11 1.26
N ASN A 8 -6.27 1.38 -0.04
CA ASN A 8 -5.16 1.32 -0.97
C ASN A 8 -4.19 2.49 -0.72
N PHE A 9 -4.72 3.68 -0.37
CA PHE A 9 -3.88 4.79 0.10
C PHE A 9 -3.09 4.41 1.37
N LYS A 10 -3.74 3.72 2.32
CA LYS A 10 -3.07 3.21 3.52
C LYS A 10 -1.94 2.25 3.16
N LEU A 11 -2.11 1.38 2.17
CA LEU A 11 -1.07 0.45 1.73
C LEU A 11 0.16 1.19 1.18
N LEU A 12 -0.01 2.25 0.39
CA LEU A 12 1.13 3.09 -0.07
C LEU A 12 1.94 3.67 1.10
N VAL A 13 1.25 4.13 2.14
CA VAL A 13 1.91 4.65 3.34
C VAL A 13 2.63 3.54 4.12
N ILE A 14 2.02 2.35 4.19
CA ILE A 14 2.64 1.18 4.81
C ILE A 14 3.87 0.75 4.01
N GLU A 15 3.81 0.74 2.68
CA GLU A 15 4.96 0.44 1.82
C GLU A 15 6.15 1.32 2.19
N GLN A 16 5.93 2.63 2.18
CA GLN A 16 6.95 3.61 2.48
C GLN A 16 7.54 3.38 3.88
N LEU A 17 6.69 3.27 4.91
CA LEU A 17 7.15 3.21 6.29
C LEU A 17 7.72 1.85 6.70
N MET A 18 7.15 0.75 6.20
CA MET A 18 7.44 -0.62 6.66
C MET A 18 8.51 -1.30 5.81
N TYR A 19 8.45 -1.16 4.48
CA TYR A 19 9.32 -1.89 3.56
C TYR A 19 10.43 -1.02 2.96
N THR A 20 10.18 0.28 2.75
CA THR A 20 11.20 1.20 2.25
C THR A 20 12.04 1.82 3.37
N ASP A 21 11.41 2.48 4.33
CA ASP A 21 12.09 3.20 5.41
C ASP A 21 12.41 2.31 6.62
N GLU A 22 11.77 1.13 6.71
CA GLU A 22 11.89 0.17 7.82
C GLU A 22 11.64 0.79 9.22
N THR A 23 10.84 1.85 9.31
CA THR A 23 10.50 2.54 10.56
C THR A 23 9.28 1.95 11.25
N LEU A 24 8.33 1.42 10.46
CA LEU A 24 7.15 0.71 10.95
C LEU A 24 7.48 -0.78 11.09
N THR A 25 7.81 -1.20 12.31
CA THR A 25 8.29 -2.57 12.60
C THR A 25 7.43 -3.29 13.63
N PRO A 26 7.39 -4.64 13.62
CA PRO A 26 8.03 -5.54 12.64
C PRO A 26 7.33 -5.51 11.27
N ALA A 27 8.05 -5.84 10.20
CA ALA A 27 7.48 -5.98 8.88
C ALA A 27 6.51 -7.17 8.83
N PHE A 28 5.34 -6.96 8.24
CA PHE A 28 4.37 -8.02 8.01
C PHE A 28 4.89 -8.98 6.93
N ARG A 29 4.64 -10.28 7.10
CA ARG A 29 4.98 -11.32 6.13
C ARG A 29 3.81 -12.30 6.01
N ILE A 30 3.15 -12.33 4.85
CA ILE A 30 2.06 -13.26 4.55
C ILE A 30 2.53 -14.71 4.59
N ALA A 31 3.78 -14.94 4.19
CA ALA A 31 4.44 -16.24 4.27
C ALA A 31 4.43 -16.80 5.70
N ASP A 32 4.68 -15.98 6.72
CA ASP A 32 4.66 -16.43 8.12
C ASP A 32 3.24 -16.79 8.57
N CYS A 33 2.24 -16.04 8.12
CA CYS A 33 0.83 -16.29 8.41
C CYS A 33 0.36 -17.61 7.80
N LEU A 34 0.71 -17.86 6.53
CA LEU A 34 0.36 -19.07 5.80
C LEU A 34 1.11 -20.29 6.33
N LYS A 35 2.40 -20.12 6.66
CA LYS A 35 3.21 -21.17 7.29
C LYS A 35 2.63 -21.62 8.63
N ALA A 36 2.11 -20.69 9.43
CA ALA A 36 1.41 -21.04 10.68
C ALA A 36 0.15 -21.90 10.45
N LYS A 37 -0.40 -21.91 9.22
CA LYS A 37 -1.52 -22.76 8.78
C LYS A 37 -1.08 -24.04 8.07
N GLY A 38 0.24 -24.27 7.95
CA GLY A 38 0.79 -25.44 7.25
C GLY A 38 0.86 -25.27 5.72
N ILE A 39 0.84 -24.04 5.23
CA ILE A 39 1.03 -23.70 3.83
C ILE A 39 2.45 -23.15 3.67
N ASP A 40 3.30 -23.85 2.92
CA ASP A 40 4.71 -23.50 2.79
C ASP A 40 4.99 -22.47 1.68
N ASP A 41 4.16 -22.46 0.63
CA ASP A 41 4.32 -21.58 -0.54
C ASP A 41 3.07 -20.70 -0.75
N PRO A 42 3.17 -19.38 -0.50
CA PRO A 42 2.08 -18.43 -0.73
C PRO A 42 1.63 -18.32 -2.19
N GLN A 43 2.54 -18.46 -3.16
CA GLN A 43 2.21 -18.33 -4.58
C GLN A 43 1.45 -19.55 -5.06
N ASP A 44 1.93 -20.75 -4.75
CA ASP A 44 1.23 -22.00 -5.08
C ASP A 44 -0.17 -21.99 -4.44
N TYR A 45 -0.27 -21.58 -3.17
CA TYR A 45 -1.56 -21.46 -2.50
C TYR A 45 -2.50 -20.49 -3.22
N ALA A 46 -2.02 -19.31 -3.61
CA ALA A 46 -2.83 -18.33 -4.30
C ALA A 46 -3.30 -18.83 -5.68
N TYR A 47 -2.42 -19.50 -6.45
CA TYR A 47 -2.79 -20.08 -7.74
C TYR A 47 -3.79 -21.23 -7.60
N GLU A 48 -3.56 -22.18 -6.68
CA GLU A 48 -4.44 -23.33 -6.48
C GLU A 48 -5.86 -22.93 -6.03
N ASN A 49 -6.01 -21.74 -5.44
CA ASN A 49 -7.27 -21.23 -4.91
C ASN A 49 -7.85 -20.05 -5.72
N ASP A 50 -7.29 -19.74 -6.90
CA ASP A 50 -7.77 -18.67 -7.78
C ASP A 50 -7.84 -17.29 -7.10
N LEU A 51 -6.78 -16.95 -6.34
CA LEU A 51 -6.69 -15.72 -5.53
C LEU A 51 -5.89 -14.59 -6.21
N ALA A 52 -5.69 -14.66 -7.53
CA ALA A 52 -4.85 -13.70 -8.25
C ALA A 52 -5.35 -12.26 -8.19
N HIS A 53 -6.67 -12.08 -8.13
CA HIS A 53 -7.33 -10.77 -8.08
C HIS A 53 -7.94 -10.53 -6.69
N THR A 54 -7.32 -11.04 -5.63
CA THR A 54 -7.89 -11.01 -4.28
C THR A 54 -6.83 -10.75 -3.22
N VAL A 55 -7.12 -9.81 -2.33
CA VAL A 55 -6.32 -9.58 -1.12
C VAL A 55 -6.60 -10.70 -0.13
N LEU A 56 -5.56 -11.40 0.34
CA LEU A 56 -5.68 -12.43 1.36
C LEU A 56 -6.25 -11.87 2.66
N ALA A 57 -7.13 -12.65 3.30
CA ALA A 57 -7.85 -12.22 4.49
C ALA A 57 -6.91 -11.87 5.67
N GLU A 58 -5.78 -12.56 5.78
CA GLU A 58 -4.75 -12.35 6.78
C GLU A 58 -4.09 -10.98 6.62
N ALA A 59 -3.67 -10.65 5.39
CA ALA A 59 -3.07 -9.36 5.07
C ALA A 59 -4.08 -8.22 5.24
N ARG A 60 -5.31 -8.39 4.72
CA ARG A 60 -6.40 -7.43 4.89
C ARG A 60 -6.67 -7.14 6.36
N ALA A 61 -6.88 -8.18 7.18
CA ALA A 61 -7.17 -8.00 8.59
C ALA A 61 -6.02 -7.34 9.34
N HIS A 62 -4.77 -7.67 9.00
CA HIS A 62 -3.59 -7.05 9.59
C HIS A 62 -3.53 -5.55 9.24
N PHE A 63 -3.55 -5.20 7.95
CA PHE A 63 -3.39 -3.82 7.52
C PHE A 63 -4.59 -2.95 7.83
N GLU A 64 -5.82 -3.47 7.89
CA GLU A 64 -6.99 -2.71 8.35
C GLU A 64 -6.84 -2.29 9.82
N THR A 65 -6.35 -3.20 10.68
CA THR A 65 -6.21 -2.95 12.12
C THR A 65 -4.90 -2.28 12.52
N LEU A 66 -3.91 -2.24 11.62
CA LEU A 66 -2.61 -1.62 11.87
C LEU A 66 -2.76 -0.12 12.13
N GLU A 67 -2.45 0.33 13.34
CA GLU A 67 -2.47 1.74 13.71
C GLU A 67 -1.10 2.37 13.45
N ILE A 68 -1.09 3.50 12.74
CA ILE A 68 0.14 4.26 12.44
C ILE A 68 0.07 5.56 13.24
N SER A 69 1.13 5.87 13.98
CA SER A 69 1.18 7.09 14.79
C SER A 69 1.29 8.33 13.90
N THR A 70 0.77 9.47 14.37
CA THR A 70 0.94 10.76 13.68
C THR A 70 2.40 11.15 13.51
N GLU A 71 3.27 10.68 14.40
CA GLU A 71 4.71 10.94 14.36
C GLU A 71 5.35 10.22 13.18
N LEU A 72 4.99 8.95 12.93
CA LEU A 72 5.44 8.20 11.75
C LEU A 72 4.83 8.76 10.47
N LEU A 73 3.54 9.11 10.47
CA LEU A 73 2.92 9.72 9.29
C LEU A 73 3.59 11.05 8.90
N ALA A 74 4.08 11.80 9.88
CA ALA A 74 4.82 13.03 9.63
C ALA A 74 6.25 12.78 9.08
N THR A 75 6.79 11.56 9.13
CA THR A 75 8.09 11.25 8.49
C THR A 75 7.96 10.91 7.01
N VAL A 76 6.73 10.69 6.51
CA VAL A 76 6.50 10.40 5.09
C VAL A 76 6.67 11.69 4.29
N GLU A 77 7.68 11.72 3.42
CA GLU A 77 7.99 12.84 2.54
C GLU A 77 7.72 12.52 1.06
N GLU A 78 7.74 11.24 0.72
CA GLU A 78 7.56 10.72 -0.63
C GLU A 78 6.62 9.51 -0.60
N LEU A 79 5.83 9.33 -1.65
CA LEU A 79 5.10 8.10 -1.94
C LEU A 79 5.36 7.68 -3.38
N THR A 80 5.58 6.40 -3.60
CA THR A 80 5.77 5.82 -4.93
C THR A 80 4.55 5.00 -5.32
N LEU A 81 4.02 5.21 -6.53
CA LEU A 81 3.00 4.34 -7.12
C LEU A 81 3.68 3.37 -8.09
N ASP A 82 3.70 2.09 -7.73
CA ASP A 82 4.27 1.02 -8.55
C ASP A 82 3.43 -0.26 -8.38
N GLY A 83 3.16 -1.01 -9.45
CA GLY A 83 2.50 -2.32 -9.32
C GLY A 83 3.38 -3.37 -8.64
N GLY A 84 4.69 -3.14 -8.57
CA GLY A 84 5.68 -4.01 -7.96
C GLY A 84 5.95 -3.78 -6.48
N LEU A 85 5.15 -2.96 -5.78
CA LEU A 85 5.37 -2.68 -4.35
C LEU A 85 5.27 -3.96 -3.50
N GLU A 86 6.13 -4.07 -2.49
CA GLU A 86 6.21 -5.26 -1.63
C GLU A 86 4.90 -5.48 -0.87
N VAL A 87 4.27 -4.41 -0.39
CA VAL A 87 2.99 -4.47 0.31
C VAL A 87 1.89 -5.17 -0.51
N TYR A 88 1.91 -5.03 -1.83
CA TYR A 88 0.94 -5.68 -2.72
C TYR A 88 1.22 -7.16 -2.86
N GLN A 89 2.49 -7.57 -2.92
CA GLN A 89 2.86 -8.99 -2.92
C GLN A 89 2.55 -9.66 -1.57
N GLU A 90 2.67 -8.93 -0.47
CA GLU A 90 2.25 -9.38 0.86
C GLU A 90 0.72 -9.47 0.99
N CYS A 91 -0.03 -8.70 0.21
CA CYS A 91 -1.49 -8.76 0.15
C CYS A 91 -2.00 -9.84 -0.83
N SER A 92 -1.34 -9.99 -1.97
CA SER A 92 -1.69 -10.84 -3.10
C SER A 92 -0.40 -11.38 -3.77
N PRO A 93 0.12 -12.55 -3.35
CA PRO A 93 1.43 -13.08 -3.76
C PRO A 93 1.62 -13.36 -5.26
N VAL A 94 0.54 -13.36 -6.03
CA VAL A 94 0.55 -13.66 -7.47
C VAL A 94 -0.08 -12.53 -8.29
N TRP A 95 -0.29 -11.36 -7.68
CA TRP A 95 -0.78 -10.19 -8.40
C TRP A 95 0.30 -9.68 -9.36
N ASP A 96 -0.10 -9.44 -10.60
CA ASP A 96 0.79 -9.09 -11.71
C ASP A 96 0.79 -7.60 -12.05
N GLY A 97 -0.04 -6.80 -11.36
CA GLY A 97 -0.11 -5.36 -11.58
C GLY A 97 -1.07 -4.92 -12.70
N GLU A 98 -1.83 -5.85 -13.31
CA GLU A 98 -2.59 -5.56 -14.54
C GLU A 98 -4.07 -5.18 -14.32
N ASP A 99 -4.56 -5.11 -13.06
CA ASP A 99 -5.94 -4.77 -12.72
C ASP A 99 -6.09 -3.56 -11.78
N ASP A 100 -7.34 -3.21 -11.45
CA ASP A 100 -7.71 -2.06 -10.61
C ASP A 100 -7.78 -2.38 -9.10
N LEU A 101 -7.25 -3.53 -8.66
CA LEU A 101 -7.37 -3.99 -7.27
C LEU A 101 -6.77 -3.00 -6.26
N TYR A 102 -5.67 -2.36 -6.64
CA TYR A 102 -4.92 -1.42 -5.79
C TYR A 102 -5.06 0.04 -6.22
N ASP A 103 -6.02 0.37 -7.09
CA ASP A 103 -6.33 1.75 -7.44
C ASP A 103 -6.78 2.54 -6.20
N VAL A 104 -6.17 3.70 -5.99
CA VAL A 104 -6.59 4.62 -4.93
C VAL A 104 -7.89 5.29 -5.38
N GLY A 105 -8.93 5.23 -4.54
CA GLY A 105 -10.23 5.84 -4.82
C GLY A 105 -10.41 7.23 -4.22
N SER A 106 -9.62 7.60 -3.19
CA SER A 106 -9.72 8.90 -2.52
C SER A 106 -8.36 9.47 -2.09
N LEU A 107 -8.19 10.78 -2.30
CA LEU A 107 -7.04 11.56 -1.82
C LEU A 107 -7.31 12.31 -0.51
N ASP A 108 -8.40 11.99 0.19
CA ASP A 108 -8.73 12.63 1.47
C ASP A 108 -7.65 12.36 2.54
N ASP A 109 -6.96 11.22 2.44
CA ASP A 109 -5.95 10.80 3.40
C ASP A 109 -4.61 11.56 3.25
N LEU A 110 -4.47 12.42 2.23
CA LEU A 110 -3.34 13.36 2.13
C LEU A 110 -3.25 14.29 3.35
N ASP A 111 -4.38 14.61 4.00
CA ASP A 111 -4.40 15.42 5.22
C ASP A 111 -3.68 14.74 6.40
N LEU A 112 -3.42 13.43 6.32
CA LEU A 112 -2.67 12.67 7.32
C LEU A 112 -1.15 12.80 7.17
N LEU A 113 -0.66 13.28 6.02
CA LEU A 113 0.75 13.31 5.65
C LEU A 113 1.24 14.76 5.51
N PRO A 114 1.47 15.49 6.62
CA PRO A 114 1.72 16.94 6.58
C PRO A 114 3.03 17.35 5.91
N ASN A 115 3.97 16.41 5.73
CA ASN A 115 5.29 16.67 5.16
C ASN A 115 5.51 16.02 3.79
N LEU A 116 4.47 15.40 3.22
CA LEU A 116 4.51 14.81 1.88
C LEU A 116 4.78 15.91 0.85
N ARG A 117 5.79 15.69 0.01
CA ARG A 117 6.25 16.67 -0.98
C ARG A 117 6.40 16.10 -2.38
N LEU A 118 6.45 14.79 -2.53
CA LEU A 118 6.64 14.13 -3.81
C LEU A 118 5.75 12.89 -3.89
N ILE A 119 5.10 12.72 -5.04
CA ILE A 119 4.46 11.48 -5.42
C ILE A 119 5.04 11.07 -6.76
N SER A 120 5.64 9.88 -6.83
CA SER A 120 6.30 9.37 -8.03
C SER A 120 5.51 8.22 -8.68
N GLY A 121 5.69 8.03 -9.99
CA GLY A 121 5.14 6.88 -10.74
C GLY A 121 3.68 7.05 -11.22
N LEU A 122 3.12 8.26 -11.12
CA LEU A 122 1.73 8.56 -11.48
C LEU A 122 1.38 8.24 -12.94
N ASP A 123 2.28 8.58 -13.85
CA ASP A 123 2.09 8.39 -15.28
C ASP A 123 2.45 6.97 -15.76
N ASP A 124 3.14 6.19 -14.92
CA ASP A 124 3.74 4.90 -15.32
C ASP A 124 2.85 3.69 -15.03
N CYS A 125 2.03 3.74 -13.97
CA CYS A 125 1.34 2.56 -13.44
C CYS A 125 -0.17 2.52 -13.66
N GLY A 126 -0.81 3.58 -14.16
CA GLY A 126 -2.26 3.63 -14.38
C GLY A 126 -3.12 3.67 -13.09
N MET A 127 -2.54 3.35 -11.93
CA MET A 127 -3.17 3.43 -10.60
C MET A 127 -3.39 4.87 -10.11
N GLY A 128 -2.88 5.85 -10.86
CA GLY A 128 -2.94 7.28 -10.58
C GLY A 128 -4.30 7.94 -10.88
N ALA A 129 -5.35 7.20 -11.23
CA ALA A 129 -6.60 7.79 -11.75
C ALA A 129 -7.26 8.81 -10.79
N ALA A 130 -7.14 8.61 -9.47
CA ALA A 130 -7.63 9.57 -8.48
C ALA A 130 -6.64 10.71 -8.17
N PHE A 131 -5.37 10.56 -8.54
CA PHE A 131 -4.31 11.52 -8.27
C PHE A 131 -4.31 12.65 -9.29
N ASP A 132 -5.21 13.61 -9.07
CA ASP A 132 -5.28 14.83 -9.86
C ASP A 132 -4.06 15.74 -9.58
N HIS A 133 -3.24 15.99 -10.61
CA HIS A 133 -2.06 16.86 -10.52
C HIS A 133 -2.39 18.28 -10.00
N GLU A 134 -3.58 18.82 -10.30
CA GLU A 134 -3.99 20.14 -9.80
C GLU A 134 -4.22 20.11 -8.28
N VAL A 135 -4.80 19.01 -7.76
CA VAL A 135 -5.02 18.81 -6.32
C VAL A 135 -3.69 18.66 -5.58
N LEU A 136 -2.76 17.90 -6.15
CA LEU A 136 -1.41 17.71 -5.60
C LEU A 136 -0.62 19.02 -5.62
N ALA A 137 -0.61 19.73 -6.73
CA ALA A 137 0.06 21.01 -6.87
C ALA A 137 -0.51 22.09 -5.92
N ALA A 138 -1.82 22.12 -5.72
CA ALA A 138 -2.46 23.04 -4.77
C ALA A 138 -2.02 22.79 -3.31
N ARG A 139 -1.60 21.56 -2.99
CA ARG A 139 -1.03 21.16 -1.69
C ARG A 139 0.50 21.28 -1.65
N GLY A 140 1.14 21.70 -2.74
CA GLY A 140 2.60 21.81 -2.83
C GLY A 140 3.33 20.47 -2.99
N ILE A 141 2.59 19.42 -3.39
CA ILE A 141 3.13 18.10 -3.67
C ILE A 141 3.55 18.06 -5.14
N ALA A 142 4.80 17.74 -5.41
CA ALA A 142 5.33 17.53 -6.75
C ALA A 142 4.95 16.14 -7.28
N THR A 143 4.86 16.03 -8.60
CA THR A 143 4.73 14.77 -9.34
C THR A 143 5.88 14.68 -10.33
N ASP A 144 6.41 13.48 -10.58
CA ASP A 144 7.45 13.25 -11.59
C ASP A 144 6.91 12.91 -12.98
#